data_AF-A0A7W0JR98-F1
#
_entry.id   AF-A0A7W0JR98-F1
#
_cell.length_a   1.000
_cell.length_b   1.000
_cell.length_c   1.000
_cell.angle_alpha   90.00
_cell.angle_beta   90.00
_cell.angle_gamma   90.00
#
_symmetry.space_group_name_H-M   'P 1'
#
loop_
_entity.id
_entity.type
_entity.pdbx_description
1 polymer ?
#
loop_
_entity_poly.entity_id
_entity_poly.type
_entity_poly.pdbx_seq_one_letter_code
_entity_poly.pdbx_strand_id
1 'polypeptide(L)'
;MIPAGLMTSAVRNSDEIIVVPHDAAWPARFRIESQLLHVALSELKPAIEHIGSTAVPGLAAKPIIDMLVGVASLSAFESQVKRLAVFGYQYIPDYERALPDRRFFKRVVNGVRTHHV
;
A
#
# COMPACT_ATOMS: atom_id res chain seq x y z
N MET A 1 46.13 6.06 -15.72
CA MET A 1 44.83 6.07 -16.41
C MET A 1 43.79 5.59 -15.39
N ILE A 2 42.87 6.46 -14.97
CA ILE A 2 41.77 6.26 -13.99
C ILE A 2 40.44 6.48 -14.76
N PRO A 3 39.22 5.98 -14.38
CA PRO A 3 38.77 5.33 -13.12
C PRO A 3 37.84 4.09 -13.21
N ALA A 4 37.69 3.49 -12.02
CA ALA A 4 36.50 2.92 -11.36
C ALA A 4 35.15 2.86 -12.11
N GLY A 5 34.57 1.66 -12.19
CA GLY A 5 33.15 1.43 -12.43
C GLY A 5 32.40 1.26 -11.11
N LEU A 6 31.82 2.37 -10.65
CA LEU A 6 30.88 2.45 -9.53
C LEU A 6 29.75 1.43 -9.74
N MET A 7 29.46 0.60 -8.73
CA MET A 7 28.21 -0.15 -8.62
C MET A 7 27.08 0.86 -8.45
N THR A 8 26.58 1.38 -9.57
CA THR A 8 25.41 2.26 -9.57
C THR A 8 24.22 1.38 -9.20
N SER A 9 23.79 1.46 -7.94
CA SER A 9 22.45 1.08 -7.52
C SER A 9 21.48 1.83 -8.44
N ALA A 10 21.01 1.18 -9.49
CA ALA A 10 19.88 1.66 -10.25
C ALA A 10 18.74 1.79 -9.25
N VAL A 11 18.34 3.02 -8.96
CA VAL A 11 17.08 3.31 -8.27
C VAL A 11 16.04 2.56 -9.09
N ARG A 12 15.52 1.44 -8.56
CA ARG A 12 14.43 0.72 -9.23
C ARG A 12 13.30 1.71 -9.34
N ASN A 13 12.91 2.01 -10.57
CA ASN A 13 11.82 2.92 -10.83
C ASN A 13 10.56 2.33 -10.19
N SER A 14 9.86 3.10 -9.35
CA SER A 14 8.69 2.62 -8.61
C SER A 14 7.51 2.21 -9.49
N ASP A 15 7.62 2.49 -10.80
CA ASP A 15 6.59 2.32 -11.81
C ASP A 15 6.86 1.16 -12.78
N GLU A 16 7.89 0.34 -12.54
CA GLU A 16 8.10 -0.87 -13.34
C GLU A 16 6.89 -1.83 -13.17
N ILE A 17 6.24 -2.16 -14.28
CA ILE A 17 5.07 -3.03 -14.29
C ILE A 17 5.53 -4.48 -14.39
N ILE A 18 5.62 -5.15 -13.24
CA ILE A 18 5.86 -6.60 -13.16
C ILE A 18 4.60 -7.33 -12.73
N VAL A 19 4.32 -8.47 -13.37
CA VAL A 19 3.27 -9.42 -12.97
C VAL A 19 3.95 -10.75 -12.69
N VAL A 20 3.66 -11.33 -11.53
CA VAL A 20 4.26 -12.58 -11.07
C VAL A 20 3.18 -13.64 -10.84
N PRO A 21 3.51 -14.94 -10.89
CA PRO A 21 2.62 -15.99 -10.43
C PRO A 21 2.15 -15.73 -8.99
N HIS A 22 0.99 -16.27 -8.63
CA HIS A 22 0.45 -16.10 -7.29
C HIS A 22 1.45 -16.55 -6.21
N ASP A 23 1.72 -15.67 -5.24
CA ASP A 23 2.58 -15.96 -4.09
C ASP A 23 1.70 -16.34 -2.89
N ALA A 24 1.85 -17.57 -2.38
CA ALA A 24 1.12 -18.07 -1.22
C ALA A 24 1.39 -17.27 0.07
N ALA A 25 2.42 -16.43 0.10
CA ALA A 25 2.70 -15.52 1.20
C ALA A 25 1.81 -14.27 1.22
N TRP A 26 1.11 -13.90 0.13
CA TRP A 26 0.31 -12.67 0.08
C TRP A 26 -0.77 -12.58 1.16
N PRO A 27 -1.55 -13.63 1.48
CA PRO A 27 -2.50 -13.58 2.59
C PRO A 27 -1.82 -13.30 3.95
N ALA A 28 -0.59 -13.79 4.16
CA ALA A 28 0.15 -13.52 5.39
C ALA A 28 0.65 -12.07 5.44
N ARG A 29 1.14 -11.54 4.32
CA ARG A 29 1.55 -10.13 4.20
C ARG A 29 0.38 -9.18 4.45
N PHE A 30 -0.80 -9.49 3.89
CA PHE A 30 -2.04 -8.79 4.21
C PHE A 30 -2.34 -8.79 5.71
N ARG A 31 -2.31 -9.96 6.38
CA ARG A 31 -2.61 -10.03 7.82
C ARG A 31 -1.68 -9.16 8.67
N ILE A 32 -0.39 -9.17 8.36
CA ILE A 32 0.60 -8.34 9.06
C ILE A 32 0.27 -6.86 8.88
N GLU A 33 -0.03 -6.43 7.66
CA GLU A 33 -0.31 -5.03 7.39
C GLU A 33 -1.67 -4.58 7.94
N SER A 34 -2.68 -5.44 7.87
CA SER A 34 -3.99 -5.21 8.48
C SER A 34 -3.87 -4.99 9.99
N GLN A 35 -3.04 -5.77 10.69
CA GLN A 35 -2.77 -5.55 12.12
C GLN A 35 -2.13 -4.18 12.39
N LEU A 36 -1.16 -3.76 11.56
CA LEU A 36 -0.57 -2.43 11.66
C LEU A 36 -1.62 -1.34 11.48
N LEU A 37 -2.48 -1.45 10.47
CA LEU A 37 -3.55 -0.47 10.21
C LEU A 37 -4.59 -0.44 11.33
N HIS A 38 -4.93 -1.58 11.94
CA HIS A 38 -5.78 -1.63 13.13
C HIS A 38 -5.18 -0.85 14.30
N VAL A 39 -3.87 -0.93 14.51
CA VAL A 39 -3.17 -0.15 15.55
C VAL A 39 -3.13 1.33 15.17
N ALA A 40 -2.78 1.63 13.90
CA ALA A 40 -2.65 3.00 13.40
C ALA A 40 -3.97 3.78 13.43
N LEU A 41 -5.11 3.09 13.28
CA LEU A 41 -6.46 3.67 13.19
C LEU A 41 -7.37 3.18 14.32
N SER A 42 -6.81 2.77 15.46
CA SER A 42 -7.53 2.10 16.54
C SER A 42 -8.78 2.85 17.03
N GLU A 43 -8.73 4.18 17.04
CA GLU A 43 -9.84 5.05 17.46
C GLU A 43 -11.04 4.98 16.52
N LEU A 44 -10.82 4.66 15.25
CA LEU A 44 -11.84 4.57 14.22
C LEU A 44 -12.48 3.19 14.11
N LYS A 45 -11.93 2.18 14.82
CA LYS A 45 -12.38 0.78 14.79
C LYS A 45 -12.59 0.28 13.35
N PRO A 46 -11.55 0.33 12.49
CA PRO A 46 -11.70 0.08 11.07
C PRO A 46 -12.12 -1.38 10.81
N ALA A 47 -12.90 -1.59 9.75
CA ALA A 47 -13.00 -2.88 9.08
C ALA A 47 -11.96 -2.93 7.95
N ILE A 48 -11.22 -4.02 7.81
CA ILE A 48 -10.12 -4.12 6.84
C ILE A 48 -10.26 -5.42 6.05
N GLU A 49 -10.29 -5.31 4.72
CA GLU A 49 -10.42 -6.45 3.81
C GLU A 49 -9.24 -6.50 2.82
N HIS A 50 -8.80 -7.72 2.49
CA HIS A 50 -7.83 -7.95 1.42
C HIS A 50 -8.60 -7.95 0.10
N ILE A 51 -8.31 -6.97 -0.76
CA ILE A 51 -8.94 -6.84 -2.08
C ILE A 51 -7.88 -6.98 -3.19
N GLY A 52 -8.32 -6.84 -4.44
CA GLY A 52 -7.43 -6.89 -5.60
C GLY A 52 -6.94 -8.30 -5.92
N SER A 53 -6.10 -8.40 -6.95
CA SER A 53 -5.68 -9.70 -7.50
C SER A 53 -4.86 -10.53 -6.51
N THR A 54 -4.12 -9.90 -5.58
CA THR A 54 -3.31 -10.63 -4.59
C THR A 54 -4.14 -11.31 -3.50
N ALA A 55 -5.44 -10.99 -3.40
CA ALA A 55 -6.39 -11.67 -2.53
C ALA A 55 -6.96 -12.96 -3.13
N VAL A 56 -6.73 -13.22 -4.43
CA VAL A 56 -7.32 -14.35 -5.17
C VAL A 56 -6.28 -15.47 -5.32
N PRO A 57 -6.44 -16.62 -4.63
CA PRO A 57 -5.53 -17.74 -4.75
C PRO A 57 -5.37 -18.21 -6.20
N GLY A 58 -4.10 -18.37 -6.62
CA GLY A 58 -3.76 -18.84 -7.97
C GLY A 58 -3.76 -17.78 -9.07
N LEU A 59 -4.18 -16.54 -8.79
CA LEU A 59 -4.19 -15.46 -9.78
C LEU A 59 -2.83 -14.75 -9.85
N ALA A 60 -2.25 -14.64 -11.05
CA ALA A 60 -1.05 -13.84 -11.28
C ALA A 60 -1.36 -12.34 -11.10
N ALA A 61 -0.46 -11.61 -10.44
CA ALA A 61 -0.70 -10.22 -10.06
C ALA A 61 0.59 -9.40 -9.96
N LYS A 62 0.43 -8.07 -9.88
CA LYS A 62 1.51 -7.21 -9.37
C LYS A 62 1.69 -7.53 -7.89
N PRO A 63 2.93 -7.58 -7.35
CA PRO A 63 3.17 -7.94 -5.95
C PRO A 63 2.87 -6.76 -5.00
N ILE A 64 1.64 -6.26 -5.04
CA ILE A 64 1.11 -5.16 -4.24
C ILE A 64 -0.07 -5.70 -3.43
N ILE A 65 -0.07 -5.47 -2.12
CA ILE A 65 -1.19 -5.80 -1.26
C ILE A 65 -2.19 -4.63 -1.30
N ASP A 66 -3.37 -4.87 -1.87
CA ASP A 66 -4.47 -3.91 -1.89
C ASP A 66 -5.39 -4.18 -0.68
N MET A 67 -5.68 -3.14 0.11
CA MET A 67 -6.55 -3.24 1.28
C MET A 67 -7.68 -2.24 1.18
N LEU A 68 -8.90 -2.67 1.49
CA LEU A 68 -10.01 -1.77 1.71
C LEU A 68 -10.16 -1.51 3.19
N VAL A 69 -10.10 -0.25 3.61
CA VAL A 69 -10.31 0.16 4.99
C VAL A 69 -11.64 0.91 5.10
N GLY A 70 -12.63 0.26 5.72
CA GLY A 70 -13.92 0.86 6.04
C GLY A 70 -13.89 1.53 7.41
N VAL A 71 -14.36 2.78 7.48
CA VAL A 71 -14.54 3.55 8.72
C VAL A 71 -15.96 4.11 8.78
N ALA A 72 -16.47 4.35 10.00
CA ALA A 72 -17.83 4.86 10.18
C ALA A 72 -18.02 6.31 9.70
N SER A 73 -16.94 7.11 9.65
CA SER A 73 -16.98 8.50 9.21
C SER A 73 -15.67 8.91 8.54
N LEU A 74 -15.75 9.36 7.29
CA LEU A 74 -14.61 9.92 6.58
C LEU A 74 -14.12 11.23 7.19
N SER A 75 -15.03 12.07 7.71
CA SER A 75 -14.65 13.29 8.40
C SER A 75 -13.82 13.00 9.66
N ALA A 76 -14.17 11.95 10.41
CA ALA A 76 -13.35 11.52 11.55
C ALA A 76 -11.97 11.02 11.08
N PHE A 77 -11.93 10.29 9.96
CA PHE A 77 -10.68 9.83 9.37
C PHE A 77 -9.79 10.96 8.84
N GLU A 78 -10.35 12.04 8.29
CA GLU A 78 -9.57 13.19 7.78
C GLU A 78 -8.68 13.81 8.87
N SER A 79 -9.15 13.85 10.12
CA SER A 79 -8.34 14.28 11.25
C SER A 79 -7.14 13.37 11.53
N GLN A 80 -7.20 12.11 11.07
CA GLN A 80 -6.18 11.07 11.25
C GLN A 80 -5.42 10.73 9.97
N VAL A 81 -5.75 11.34 8.83
CA VAL A 81 -5.16 11.05 7.50
C VAL A 81 -3.62 11.11 7.54
N LYS A 82 -3.07 12.06 8.31
CA LYS A 82 -1.63 12.27 8.47
C LYS A 82 -0.95 11.20 9.33
N ARG A 83 -1.71 10.46 10.16
CA ARG A 83 -1.17 9.42 11.04
C ARG A 83 -0.59 8.26 10.26
N LEU A 84 -1.18 7.92 9.11
CA LEU A 84 -0.65 6.87 8.23
C LEU A 84 0.71 7.23 7.63
N ALA A 85 1.06 8.53 7.53
CA ALA A 85 2.39 8.95 7.07
C ALA A 85 3.52 8.48 8.01
N VAL A 86 3.25 8.35 9.31
CA VAL A 86 4.20 7.81 10.30
C VAL A 86 4.57 6.35 9.97
N PHE A 87 3.66 5.62 9.34
CA PHE A 87 3.85 4.23 8.91
C PHE A 87 4.31 4.12 7.44
N GLY A 88 4.74 5.24 6.84
CA GLY A 88 5.28 5.29 5.48
C GLY A 88 4.24 5.36 4.36
N TYR A 89 2.95 5.52 4.68
CA TYR A 89 1.92 5.72 3.66
C TYR A 89 1.94 7.13 3.10
N GLN A 90 1.89 7.22 1.78
CA GLN A 90 1.79 8.46 1.03
C GLN A 90 0.35 8.66 0.60
N TYR A 91 -0.23 9.79 1.01
CA TYR A 91 -1.58 10.15 0.65
C TYR A 91 -1.65 10.75 -0.76
N ILE A 92 -2.61 10.31 -1.58
CA ILE A 92 -2.76 10.69 -2.99
C ILE A 92 -4.16 11.31 -3.21
N PRO A 93 -4.31 12.63 -3.01
CA PRO A 93 -5.61 13.30 -3.06
C PRO A 93 -6.21 13.42 -4.48
N ASP A 94 -5.40 13.27 -5.53
CA ASP A 94 -5.85 13.44 -6.92
C ASP A 94 -7.01 12.51 -7.30
N TYR A 95 -7.13 11.35 -6.65
CA TYR A 95 -8.22 10.40 -6.88
C TYR A 95 -9.56 10.86 -6.30
N GLU A 96 -9.57 11.78 -5.33
CA GLU A 96 -10.79 12.22 -4.65
C GLU A 96 -11.76 12.95 -5.59
N ARG A 97 -11.22 13.61 -6.64
CA ARG A 97 -12.05 14.28 -7.64
C ARG A 97 -13.02 13.32 -8.31
N ALA A 98 -12.59 12.08 -8.55
CA ALA A 98 -13.41 11.05 -9.17
C ALA A 98 -14.11 10.15 -8.15
N LEU A 99 -13.53 10.01 -6.95
CA LEU A 99 -13.98 9.12 -5.89
C LEU A 99 -13.97 9.87 -4.56
N PRO A 100 -14.95 10.76 -4.31
CA PRO A 100 -14.93 11.70 -3.18
C PRO A 100 -14.96 11.00 -1.82
N ASP A 101 -15.51 9.78 -1.76
CA ASP A 101 -15.59 8.97 -0.54
C ASP A 101 -14.36 8.06 -0.36
N ARG A 102 -13.32 8.20 -1.18
CA ARG A 102 -12.09 7.39 -1.09
C ARG A 102 -10.88 8.25 -0.81
N ARG A 103 -10.17 7.90 0.27
CA ARG A 103 -8.82 8.40 0.56
C ARG A 103 -7.83 7.33 0.10
N PHE A 104 -7.08 7.59 -0.98
CA PHE A 104 -6.12 6.62 -1.51
C PHE A 104 -4.73 6.85 -0.95
N PHE A 105 -4.09 5.76 -0.52
CA PHE A 105 -2.72 5.74 -0.04
C PHE A 105 -1.89 4.69 -0.76
N LYS A 106 -0.60 5.00 -0.91
CA LYS A 106 0.40 4.01 -1.37
C LYS A 106 1.55 3.95 -0.39
N ARG A 107 2.14 2.76 -0.20
CA ARG A 107 3.42 2.60 0.49
C ARG A 107 4.51 2.13 -0.47
N VAL A 108 5.67 2.78 -0.37
CA VAL A 108 6.87 2.45 -1.15
C VAL A 108 7.97 2.02 -0.17
N VAL A 109 8.55 0.84 -0.41
CA VAL A 109 9.65 0.28 0.39
C VAL A 109 10.81 0.02 -0.56
N ASN A 110 11.99 0.57 -0.28
CA ASN A 110 13.19 0.44 -1.13
C ASN A 110 12.93 0.81 -2.61
N GLY A 111 12.17 1.87 -2.85
CA GLY A 111 11.81 2.32 -4.20
C GLY A 111 10.70 1.50 -4.88
N VAL A 112 10.20 0.44 -4.26
CA VAL A 112 9.16 -0.43 -4.83
C VAL A 112 7.82 -0.20 -4.14
N ARG A 113 6.76 -0.02 -4.94
CA ARG A 113 5.40 0.08 -4.43
C ARG A 113 4.92 -1.28 -3.92
N THR A 114 4.45 -1.33 -2.68
CA THR A 114 4.16 -2.61 -2.00
C THR A 114 2.73 -2.71 -1.45
N HIS A 115 2.11 -1.58 -1.10
CA HIS A 115 0.78 -1.57 -0.48
C HIS A 115 -0.07 -0.45 -1.06
N HIS A 116 -1.36 -0.72 -1.19
CA HIS A 116 -2.42 0.22 -1.50
C HIS A 116 -3.49 0.13 -0.41
N VAL A 117 -3.97 1.29 0.04
CA VAL A 117 -5.06 1.44 1.02
C VAL A 117 -6.06 2.46 0.49
#